data_AF-A0A4R7JRQ1-F1
#
_entry.id   AF-A0A4R7JRQ1-F1
#
_cell.length_a   1.000
_cell.length_b   1.000
_cell.length_c   1.000
_cell.angle_alpha   90.00
_cell.angle_beta   90.00
_cell.angle_gamma   90.00
#
_symmetry.space_group_name_H-M   'P 1'
#
loop_
_entity.id
_entity.type
_entity.pdbx_description
1 polymer ?
#
loop_
_entity_poly.entity_id
_entity_poly.type
_entity_poly.pdbx_seq_one_letter_code
_entity_poly.pdbx_strand_id
1 'polypeptide(L)'
;MITLVRRATVLCALGAALAACGTTGSGTAPRPAPSAPSAPAPSASPPRAPTLAPGPAGLTPVFEHGPRTDGGEDRGRGGKLVALTFDADMTADQGPRAAAGEHFDNPPLIATLRRLKVPATVFMTGRWAEEYPDEARDIGRDPRFEIANHSYSHYAYTDDCYGLPTVPGDRMRSDLERAYTAFAKAGVANPMPYFRFPGGCYDRAALEELAATGVTAVQWDVVSGDAFATDAGAVTRQVLDGVRPGSVVVMHCTRSAAPVTEQVVQAVVPELRRRGYRFVKVSDLVGAANGRR
;
A
#
# COMPACT_ATOMS: atom_id res chain seq x y z
N MET A 1 -2.73 -7.31 -56.67
CA MET A 1 -2.96 -8.68 -57.18
C MET A 1 -3.98 -9.36 -56.27
N ILE A 2 -5.23 -9.47 -56.73
CA ILE A 2 -6.28 -10.30 -56.15
C ILE A 2 -6.78 -11.21 -57.29
N THR A 3 -6.95 -12.49 -57.01
CA THR A 3 -7.64 -13.52 -57.83
C THR A 3 -7.91 -14.70 -56.86
N LEU A 4 -9.06 -15.34 -56.69
CA LEU A 4 -10.27 -15.73 -57.45
C LEU A 4 -11.44 -15.87 -56.42
N VAL A 5 -12.73 -15.49 -56.59
CA VAL A 5 -13.85 -16.01 -57.42
C VAL A 5 -14.12 -17.53 -57.22
N ARG A 6 -15.27 -18.04 -56.69
CA ARG A 6 -16.62 -18.18 -57.31
C ARG A 6 -17.60 -18.80 -56.27
N ARG A 7 -18.73 -18.16 -55.90
CA ARG A 7 -20.15 -18.38 -56.30
C ARG A 7 -20.80 -19.76 -56.05
N ALA A 8 -21.92 -19.75 -55.31
CA ALA A 8 -23.18 -20.43 -55.65
C ALA A 8 -24.37 -19.69 -55.00
N THR A 9 -25.44 -19.49 -55.75
CA THR A 9 -26.67 -18.73 -55.45
C THR A 9 -27.90 -19.63 -55.62
N VAL A 10 -29.11 -19.06 -55.40
CA VAL A 10 -30.46 -19.44 -55.92
C VAL A 10 -31.34 -20.16 -54.86
N LEU A 11 -32.60 -19.79 -54.56
CA LEU A 11 -33.51 -18.67 -54.93
C LEU A 11 -34.70 -18.61 -53.96
N CYS A 12 -35.42 -17.49 -54.06
CA CYS A 12 -36.68 -17.07 -53.42
C CYS A 12 -37.91 -17.96 -53.66
N ALA A 13 -38.92 -17.80 -52.78
CA ALA A 13 -40.30 -17.57 -53.22
C ALA A 13 -41.10 -16.78 -52.15
N LEU A 14 -41.83 -15.76 -52.64
CA LEU A 14 -42.78 -14.88 -51.91
C LEU A 14 -44.18 -15.52 -51.84
N GLY A 15 -44.97 -15.11 -50.84
CA GLY A 15 -46.44 -15.09 -50.87
C GLY A 15 -46.92 -14.04 -49.85
N ALA A 16 -47.34 -12.84 -50.27
CA ALA A 16 -48.68 -12.43 -50.73
C ALA A 16 -49.65 -12.12 -49.57
N ALA A 17 -50.09 -10.85 -49.52
CA ALA A 17 -51.08 -10.30 -48.61
C ALA A 17 -52.45 -10.17 -49.32
N LEU A 18 -53.58 -10.22 -48.56
CA LEU A 18 -54.74 -9.31 -48.66
C LEU A 18 -55.88 -9.69 -47.68
N ALA A 19 -56.69 -8.67 -47.38
CA ALA A 19 -57.71 -8.51 -46.33
C ALA A 19 -59.00 -9.36 -46.44
N ALA A 20 -59.72 -9.57 -45.32
CA ALA A 20 -61.01 -8.90 -45.01
C ALA A 20 -61.88 -9.57 -43.90
N CYS A 21 -62.45 -8.70 -43.05
CA CYS A 21 -63.76 -8.70 -42.35
C CYS A 21 -64.16 -9.74 -41.26
N GLY A 22 -64.54 -9.21 -40.08
CA GLY A 22 -65.47 -9.85 -39.14
C GLY A 22 -65.36 -9.36 -37.68
N THR A 23 -66.19 -8.41 -37.28
CA THR A 23 -66.40 -7.89 -35.90
C THR A 23 -66.93 -9.00 -34.96
N THR A 24 -66.62 -9.05 -33.66
CA THR A 24 -67.34 -8.34 -32.57
C THR A 24 -66.60 -8.45 -31.21
N GLY A 25 -66.73 -7.43 -30.36
CA GLY A 25 -67.08 -7.62 -28.94
C GLY A 25 -65.98 -7.69 -27.86
N SER A 26 -65.63 -6.52 -27.32
CA SER A 26 -65.47 -6.22 -25.88
C SER A 26 -64.46 -6.97 -24.99
N GLY A 27 -63.47 -6.23 -24.49
CA GLY A 27 -62.65 -6.62 -23.33
C GLY A 27 -61.47 -5.67 -23.09
N THR A 28 -61.73 -4.47 -22.57
CA THR A 28 -60.70 -3.47 -22.23
C THR A 28 -59.95 -3.90 -20.96
N ALA A 29 -58.66 -4.22 -21.07
CA ALA A 29 -57.72 -4.28 -19.95
C ALA A 29 -56.63 -3.21 -20.14
N PRO A 30 -56.29 -2.40 -19.12
CA PRO A 30 -55.33 -1.32 -19.28
C PRO A 30 -53.90 -1.85 -19.40
N ARG A 31 -53.20 -1.41 -20.44
CA ARG A 31 -51.79 -1.72 -20.72
C ARG A 31 -50.91 -0.87 -19.78
N PRO A 32 -49.92 -1.45 -19.07
CA PRO A 32 -49.01 -0.67 -18.23
C PRO A 32 -48.13 0.23 -19.09
N ALA A 33 -47.91 1.46 -18.63
CA ALA A 33 -47.02 2.43 -19.27
C ALA A 33 -45.56 1.94 -19.26
N PRO A 34 -44.75 2.24 -20.30
CA PRO A 34 -43.34 1.89 -20.31
C PRO A 34 -42.59 2.72 -19.25
N SER A 35 -41.87 2.04 -18.37
CA SER A 35 -41.00 2.68 -17.36
C SER A 35 -39.84 3.39 -18.04
N ALA A 36 -39.61 4.65 -17.67
CA ALA A 36 -38.45 5.43 -18.10
C ALA A 36 -37.13 4.75 -17.67
N PRO A 37 -36.04 4.88 -18.44
CA PRO A 37 -34.76 4.30 -18.07
C PRO A 37 -34.22 4.98 -16.80
N SER A 38 -33.93 4.16 -15.78
CA SER A 38 -33.29 4.61 -14.55
C SER A 38 -31.94 5.25 -14.85
N ALA A 39 -31.72 6.45 -14.32
CA ALA A 39 -30.42 7.13 -14.35
C ALA A 39 -29.32 6.22 -13.74
N PRO A 40 -28.08 6.27 -14.24
CA PRO A 40 -27.00 5.48 -13.68
C PRO A 40 -26.75 5.92 -12.23
N ALA A 41 -26.62 4.92 -11.34
CA ALA A 41 -26.28 5.16 -9.94
C ALA A 41 -24.94 5.92 -9.85
N PRO A 42 -24.79 6.85 -8.89
CA PRO A 42 -23.53 7.55 -8.71
C PRO A 42 -22.43 6.53 -8.40
N SER A 43 -21.34 6.57 -9.18
CA SER A 43 -20.13 5.79 -8.92
C SER A 43 -19.68 6.04 -7.49
N ALA A 44 -19.66 4.98 -6.66
CA ALA A 44 -19.14 5.05 -5.32
C ALA A 44 -17.68 5.52 -5.37
N SER A 45 -17.35 6.58 -4.62
CA SER A 45 -15.96 6.97 -4.38
C SER A 45 -15.18 5.75 -3.88
N PRO A 46 -13.91 5.56 -4.29
CA PRO A 46 -13.10 4.48 -3.76
C PRO A 46 -13.09 4.56 -2.22
N PRO A 47 -13.13 3.42 -1.51
CA PRO A 47 -13.11 3.42 -0.05
C PRO A 47 -11.86 4.14 0.44
N ARG A 48 -12.05 5.12 1.34
CA ARG A 48 -10.95 5.88 1.95
C ARG A 48 -10.04 4.92 2.71
N ALA A 49 -8.73 5.06 2.52
CA ALA A 49 -7.73 4.31 3.28
C ALA A 49 -7.99 4.40 4.80
N PRO A 50 -7.92 3.29 5.56
CA PRO A 50 -8.21 3.31 6.98
C PRO A 50 -7.14 4.10 7.73
N THR A 51 -7.52 5.17 8.44
CA THR A 51 -6.67 5.87 9.40
C THR A 51 -7.18 5.65 10.81
N LEU A 52 -6.33 5.87 11.81
CA LEU A 52 -6.78 6.01 13.18
C LEU A 52 -7.45 7.36 13.39
N ALA A 53 -8.39 7.42 14.33
CA ALA A 53 -8.91 8.69 14.84
C ALA A 53 -7.80 9.47 15.56
N PRO A 54 -7.89 10.81 15.65
CA PRO A 54 -6.94 11.61 16.42
C PRO A 54 -6.71 11.05 17.82
N GLY A 55 -5.46 11.09 18.27
CA GLY A 55 -5.06 10.64 19.60
C GLY A 55 -5.55 11.57 20.72
N PRO A 56 -5.24 11.25 21.98
CA PRO A 56 -5.52 12.13 23.12
C PRO A 56 -4.98 13.54 22.87
N ALA A 57 -5.73 14.56 23.31
CA ALA A 57 -5.43 15.97 23.05
C ALA A 57 -5.36 16.37 21.56
N GLY A 58 -5.92 15.55 20.65
CA GLY A 58 -5.94 15.83 19.21
C GLY A 58 -4.61 15.56 18.52
N LEU A 59 -3.68 14.86 19.17
CA LEU A 59 -2.37 14.51 18.61
C LEU A 59 -2.50 13.56 17.41
N THR A 60 -1.47 13.55 16.56
CA THR A 60 -1.29 12.51 15.55
C THR A 60 -1.32 11.13 16.22
N PRO A 61 -2.20 10.21 15.82
CA PRO A 61 -2.28 8.89 16.44
C PRO A 61 -1.09 8.02 16.00
N VAL A 62 -0.58 7.21 16.93
CA VAL A 62 0.52 6.26 16.68
C VAL A 62 -0.03 4.83 16.66
N PHE A 63 0.30 4.09 15.60
CA PHE A 63 -0.02 2.68 15.42
C PHE A 63 1.27 1.85 15.44
N GLU A 64 1.37 0.91 16.38
CA GLU A 64 2.56 0.05 16.52
C GLU A 64 2.30 -1.38 16.07
N HIS A 65 1.09 -1.89 16.32
CA HIS A 65 0.72 -3.26 15.97
C HIS A 65 -0.81 -3.42 15.87
N GLY A 66 -1.23 -4.42 15.09
CA GLY A 66 -2.62 -4.85 15.02
C GLY A 66 -3.06 -5.69 16.22
N PRO A 67 -4.33 -6.17 16.22
CA PRO A 67 -4.84 -7.02 17.28
C PRO A 67 -4.07 -8.34 17.43
N ARG A 68 -3.81 -8.76 18.69
CA ARG A 68 -3.03 -9.96 19.02
C ARG A 68 -3.82 -11.27 18.93
N THR A 69 -4.73 -11.39 17.96
CA THR A 69 -5.55 -12.61 17.86
C THR A 69 -4.79 -13.76 17.23
N ASP A 70 -4.77 -14.87 17.95
CA ASP A 70 -4.21 -16.17 17.57
C ASP A 70 -5.15 -16.99 16.66
N GLY A 71 -6.37 -16.51 16.43
CA GLY A 71 -7.36 -17.12 15.54
C GLY A 71 -8.36 -18.04 16.23
N GLY A 72 -8.73 -17.76 17.49
CA GLY A 72 -9.84 -18.40 18.17
C GLY A 72 -11.19 -18.32 17.41
N GLU A 73 -11.91 -19.46 17.43
CA GLU A 73 -13.24 -19.85 16.87
C GLU A 73 -13.67 -19.41 15.47
N ASP A 74 -13.24 -18.25 14.96
CA ASP A 74 -13.56 -17.80 13.61
C ASP A 74 -12.40 -18.06 12.63
N ARG A 75 -12.23 -19.36 12.32
CA ARG A 75 -11.30 -19.86 11.28
C ARG A 75 -11.61 -19.32 9.88
N GLY A 76 -12.68 -18.52 9.70
CA GLY A 76 -13.07 -17.90 8.44
C GLY A 76 -12.50 -16.50 8.21
N ARG A 77 -12.19 -15.71 9.26
CA ARG A 77 -11.72 -14.31 9.13
C ARG A 77 -10.52 -13.89 9.99
N GLY A 78 -10.18 -14.61 11.07
CA GLY A 78 -9.12 -14.20 11.99
C GLY A 78 -7.88 -15.09 11.96
N GLY A 79 -6.98 -14.91 11.00
CA GLY A 79 -5.67 -15.60 11.00
C GLY A 79 -4.61 -14.85 11.82
N LYS A 80 -3.48 -15.51 12.14
CA LYS A 80 -2.30 -14.81 12.68
C LYS A 80 -1.77 -13.86 11.61
N LEU A 81 -2.03 -12.57 11.73
CA LEU A 81 -1.61 -11.58 10.74
C LEU A 81 -0.21 -11.05 11.06
N VAL A 82 0.55 -10.66 10.05
CA VAL A 82 1.82 -9.94 10.19
C VAL A 82 1.99 -9.01 8.99
N ALA A 83 2.42 -7.77 9.25
CA ALA A 83 2.80 -6.83 8.20
C ALA A 83 4.32 -6.71 8.15
N LEU A 84 4.91 -6.97 6.97
CA LEU A 84 6.29 -6.58 6.71
C LEU A 84 6.28 -5.16 6.15
N THR A 85 7.11 -4.31 6.73
CA THR A 85 7.27 -2.92 6.31
C THR A 85 8.72 -2.65 5.95
N PHE A 86 8.92 -1.82 4.94
CA PHE A 86 10.25 -1.51 4.40
C PHE A 86 10.44 0.00 4.32
N ASP A 87 11.47 0.50 4.97
CA ASP A 87 11.85 1.90 4.89
C ASP A 87 12.77 2.09 3.66
N ALA A 88 12.42 3.03 2.79
CA ALA A 88 13.12 3.38 1.54
C ALA A 88 13.77 4.75 1.70
N ASP A 89 14.98 4.73 2.24
CA ASP A 89 15.60 5.91 2.85
C ASP A 89 16.60 6.52 1.91
N MET A 90 16.55 7.83 1.79
CA MET A 90 17.62 8.58 1.16
C MET A 90 17.78 9.94 1.82
N THR A 91 19.00 10.23 2.28
CA THR A 91 19.36 11.54 2.82
C THR A 91 19.76 12.51 1.70
N ALA A 92 19.73 13.81 1.99
CA ALA A 92 20.00 14.84 0.98
C ALA A 92 21.43 14.77 0.38
N ASP A 93 22.40 14.25 1.14
CA ASP A 93 23.81 14.13 0.76
C ASP A 93 24.14 12.83 -0.02
N GLN A 94 23.18 11.91 -0.15
CA GLN A 94 23.40 10.63 -0.83
C GLN A 94 23.28 10.70 -2.35
N GLY A 95 22.76 11.81 -2.92
CA GLY A 95 22.63 11.98 -4.38
C GLY A 95 23.94 11.79 -5.16
N PRO A 96 25.06 12.44 -4.78
CA PRO A 96 26.35 12.20 -5.41
C PRO A 96 26.84 10.75 -5.31
N ARG A 97 26.50 10.04 -4.23
CA ARG A 97 26.86 8.62 -4.04
C ARG A 97 26.03 7.73 -4.97
N ALA A 98 24.74 8.01 -5.12
CA ALA A 98 23.87 7.34 -6.09
C ALA A 98 24.38 7.55 -7.53
N ALA A 99 24.73 8.79 -7.88
CA ALA A 99 25.34 9.11 -9.18
C ALA A 99 26.69 8.42 -9.41
N ALA A 100 27.41 8.07 -8.34
CA ALA A 100 28.66 7.30 -8.39
C ALA A 100 28.43 5.77 -8.45
N GLY A 101 27.18 5.30 -8.47
CA GLY A 101 26.81 3.89 -8.60
C GLY A 101 26.49 3.19 -7.29
N GLU A 102 26.36 3.92 -6.17
CA GLU A 102 25.82 3.33 -4.95
C GLU A 102 24.30 3.12 -5.06
N HIS A 103 23.83 1.93 -4.70
CA HIS A 103 22.42 1.58 -4.80
C HIS A 103 21.71 1.76 -3.47
N PHE A 104 20.84 2.76 -3.40
CA PHE A 104 19.88 2.95 -2.31
C PHE A 104 18.50 2.35 -2.65
N ASP A 105 18.32 1.86 -3.86
CA ASP A 105 17.20 1.01 -4.27
C ASP A 105 17.52 -0.48 -4.04
N ASN A 106 16.50 -1.33 -3.98
CA ASN A 106 16.69 -2.79 -3.89
C ASN A 106 15.70 -3.57 -4.78
N PRO A 107 15.89 -3.54 -6.12
CA PRO A 107 15.04 -4.29 -7.04
C PRO A 107 14.97 -5.81 -6.78
N PRO A 108 16.07 -6.50 -6.38
CA PRO A 108 16.01 -7.92 -6.02
C PRO A 108 15.05 -8.21 -4.86
N LEU A 109 15.07 -7.39 -3.80
CA LEU A 109 14.12 -7.50 -2.68
C LEU A 109 12.68 -7.36 -3.17
N ILE A 110 12.37 -6.33 -3.97
CA ILE A 110 11.03 -6.12 -4.52
C ILE A 110 10.61 -7.34 -5.34
N ALA A 111 11.47 -7.83 -6.25
CA ALA A 111 11.22 -9.01 -7.07
C ALA A 111 10.97 -10.27 -6.20
N THR A 112 11.72 -10.44 -5.12
CA THR A 112 11.52 -11.53 -4.15
C THR A 112 10.15 -11.42 -3.46
N LEU A 113 9.72 -10.23 -3.04
CA LEU A 113 8.37 -10.03 -2.48
C LEU A 113 7.29 -10.36 -3.52
N ARG A 114 7.48 -9.98 -4.80
CA ARG A 114 6.56 -10.33 -5.90
C ARG A 114 6.47 -11.84 -6.07
N ARG A 115 7.61 -12.52 -6.18
CA ARG A 115 7.72 -13.98 -6.36
C ARG A 115 7.09 -14.75 -5.22
N LEU A 116 7.32 -14.30 -3.98
CA LEU A 116 6.75 -14.90 -2.79
C LEU A 116 5.28 -14.50 -2.56
N LYS A 117 4.73 -13.58 -3.36
CA LYS A 117 3.35 -13.05 -3.24
C LYS A 117 3.09 -12.48 -1.85
N VAL A 118 4.02 -11.67 -1.36
CA VAL A 118 3.94 -11.04 -0.03
C VAL A 118 3.43 -9.61 -0.22
N PRO A 119 2.24 -9.27 0.31
CA PRO A 119 1.86 -7.88 0.42
C PRO A 119 2.72 -7.17 1.49
N ALA A 120 3.05 -5.90 1.26
CA ALA A 120 3.91 -5.12 2.15
C ALA A 120 3.58 -3.62 2.07
N THR A 121 4.05 -2.86 3.05
CA THR A 121 3.97 -1.39 3.05
C THR A 121 5.39 -0.81 3.01
N VAL A 122 5.68 0.04 2.03
CA VAL A 122 6.96 0.72 1.85
C VAL A 122 6.81 2.16 2.35
N PHE A 123 7.58 2.53 3.37
CA PHE A 123 7.68 3.90 3.86
C PHE A 123 8.80 4.58 3.10
N MET A 124 8.43 5.44 2.16
CA MET A 124 9.34 6.01 1.18
C MET A 124 9.70 7.44 1.55
N THR A 125 10.96 7.82 1.37
CA THR A 125 11.35 9.23 1.46
C THR A 125 11.06 9.95 0.16
N GLY A 126 10.71 11.23 0.22
CA GLY A 126 10.54 12.06 -0.98
C GLY A 126 11.78 12.10 -1.86
N ARG A 127 12.96 12.18 -1.23
CA ARG A 127 14.27 12.18 -1.91
C ARG A 127 14.51 10.87 -2.66
N TRP A 128 14.17 9.72 -2.07
CA TRP A 128 14.28 8.43 -2.75
C TRP A 128 13.38 8.37 -3.98
N ALA A 129 12.15 8.89 -3.90
CA ALA A 129 11.23 8.93 -5.05
C ALA A 129 11.70 9.84 -6.19
N GLU A 130 12.45 10.91 -5.89
CA GLU A 130 13.06 11.77 -6.91
C GLU A 130 14.28 11.12 -7.57
N GLU A 131 15.05 10.33 -6.81
CA GLU A 131 16.23 9.62 -7.31
C GLU A 131 15.85 8.39 -8.16
N TYR A 132 14.84 7.62 -7.71
CA TYR A 132 14.38 6.37 -8.34
C TYR A 132 12.90 6.47 -8.75
N PRO A 133 12.54 7.38 -9.67
CA PRO A 133 11.14 7.65 -10.00
C PRO A 133 10.46 6.47 -10.72
N ASP A 134 11.22 5.68 -11.47
CA ASP A 134 10.67 4.52 -12.18
C ASP A 134 10.35 3.37 -11.22
N GLU A 135 11.22 3.12 -10.25
CA GLU A 135 11.04 2.16 -9.16
C GLU A 135 9.89 2.59 -8.24
N ALA A 136 9.83 3.86 -7.86
CA ALA A 136 8.74 4.41 -7.06
C ALA A 136 7.39 4.18 -7.75
N ARG A 137 7.31 4.49 -9.05
CA ARG A 137 6.11 4.27 -9.88
C ARG A 137 5.75 2.79 -10.00
N ASP A 138 6.74 1.93 -10.23
CA ASP A 138 6.56 0.49 -10.38
C ASP A 138 6.03 -0.15 -9.08
N ILE A 139 6.60 0.21 -7.93
CA ILE A 139 6.10 -0.20 -6.61
C ILE A 139 4.68 0.33 -6.40
N GLY A 140 4.45 1.62 -6.68
CA GLY A 140 3.15 2.27 -6.42
C GLY A 140 2.00 1.80 -7.31
N ARG A 141 2.28 1.19 -8.47
CA ARG A 141 1.26 0.60 -9.36
C ARG A 141 0.94 -0.86 -9.03
N ASP A 142 1.77 -1.50 -8.21
CA ASP A 142 1.61 -2.89 -7.85
C ASP A 142 0.67 -3.04 -6.64
N PRO A 143 -0.52 -3.64 -6.78
CA PRO A 143 -1.52 -3.67 -5.70
C PRO A 143 -1.10 -4.48 -4.46
N ARG A 144 -0.01 -5.25 -4.57
CA ARG A 144 0.62 -5.93 -3.43
C ARG A 144 1.29 -4.95 -2.47
N PHE A 145 1.69 -3.77 -2.94
CA PHE A 145 2.41 -2.81 -2.13
C PHE A 145 1.52 -1.61 -1.77
N GLU A 146 1.78 -1.05 -0.60
CA GLU A 146 1.38 0.29 -0.22
C GLU A 146 2.62 1.17 -0.19
N ILE A 147 2.48 2.43 -0.63
CA ILE A 147 3.50 3.45 -0.40
C ILE A 147 2.97 4.38 0.69
N ALA A 148 3.79 4.62 1.71
CA ALA A 148 3.55 5.55 2.80
C ALA A 148 4.71 6.54 2.92
N ASN A 149 4.53 7.59 3.71
CA ASN A 149 5.47 8.70 3.79
C ASN A 149 6.52 8.48 4.90
N HIS A 150 7.79 8.73 4.60
CA HIS A 150 8.90 8.61 5.53
C HIS A 150 9.76 9.87 5.60
N SER A 151 9.14 11.05 5.59
CA SER A 151 9.77 12.38 5.44
C SER A 151 10.33 12.63 4.04
N TYR A 152 10.83 13.85 3.78
CA TYR A 152 11.45 14.16 2.50
C TYR A 152 12.90 13.64 2.39
N SER A 153 13.77 13.97 3.35
CA SER A 153 15.22 13.64 3.29
C SER A 153 15.70 12.73 4.43
N HIS A 154 14.81 11.94 5.04
CA HIS A 154 15.14 11.07 6.18
C HIS A 154 15.77 11.85 7.36
N TYR A 155 15.26 13.07 7.61
CA TYR A 155 15.70 13.90 8.74
C TYR A 155 14.80 13.61 9.94
N ALA A 156 15.40 13.60 11.14
CA ALA A 156 14.68 13.32 12.37
C ALA A 156 13.72 14.45 12.74
N TYR A 157 12.67 14.11 13.47
CA TYR A 157 11.70 15.06 14.01
C TYR A 157 11.93 15.33 15.50
N THR A 158 13.04 14.83 16.04
CA THR A 158 13.57 15.16 17.35
C THR A 158 15.07 15.33 17.23
N ASP A 159 15.68 16.06 18.15
CA ASP A 159 17.13 16.08 18.27
C ASP A 159 17.69 14.72 18.72
N ASP A 160 18.98 14.51 18.52
CA ASP A 160 19.76 13.34 18.95
C ASP A 160 19.23 11.97 18.48
N CYS A 161 18.50 11.93 17.36
CA CYS A 161 18.00 10.69 16.78
C CYS A 161 19.05 10.03 15.87
N TYR A 162 19.87 9.14 16.43
CA TYR A 162 20.85 8.32 15.68
C TYR A 162 21.80 9.12 14.76
N GLY A 163 22.07 10.38 15.09
CA GLY A 163 22.93 11.27 14.29
C GLY A 163 22.29 11.79 13.01
N LEU A 164 20.97 11.63 12.83
CA LEU A 164 20.24 12.24 11.73
C LEU A 164 20.15 13.76 11.91
N PRO A 165 20.23 14.55 10.82
CA PRO A 165 19.88 15.97 10.88
C PRO A 165 18.41 16.16 11.28
N THR A 166 18.10 17.22 12.03
CA THR A 166 16.74 17.50 12.51
C THR A 166 15.97 18.41 11.56
N VAL A 167 14.68 18.13 11.36
CA VAL A 167 13.72 19.06 10.74
C VAL A 167 13.28 20.08 11.79
N PRO A 168 13.42 21.40 11.55
CA PRO A 168 12.86 22.41 12.44
C PRO A 168 11.35 22.22 12.65
N GLY A 169 10.85 22.44 13.86
CA GLY A 169 9.45 22.21 14.22
C GLY A 169 8.44 22.87 13.26
N ASP A 170 8.67 24.15 12.92
CA ASP A 170 7.84 24.92 11.99
C ASP A 170 7.88 24.41 10.54
N ARG A 171 8.78 23.47 10.22
CA ARG A 171 8.96 22.86 8.90
C ARG A 171 8.48 21.41 8.80
N MET A 172 8.17 20.77 9.92
CA MET A 172 7.76 19.36 9.98
C MET A 172 6.59 19.01 9.05
N ARG A 173 5.56 19.86 9.00
CA ARG A 173 4.43 19.70 8.09
C ARG A 173 4.85 19.83 6.62
N SER A 174 5.62 20.88 6.32
CA SER A 174 6.06 21.15 4.95
C SER A 174 7.00 20.06 4.42
N ASP A 175 7.80 19.44 5.28
CA ASP A 175 8.67 18.31 4.94
C ASP A 175 7.83 17.09 4.51
N LEU A 176 6.83 16.74 5.32
CA LEU A 176 5.87 15.67 5.02
C LEU A 176 5.12 15.94 3.70
N GLU A 177 4.60 17.16 3.49
CA GLU A 177 3.88 17.54 2.27
C GLU A 177 4.78 17.53 1.03
N ARG A 178 6.05 17.91 1.18
CA ARG A 178 7.05 17.87 0.12
C ARG A 178 7.31 16.43 -0.34
N ALA A 179 7.34 15.46 0.57
CA ALA A 179 7.47 14.06 0.21
C ALA A 179 6.28 13.55 -0.61
N TYR A 180 5.04 13.88 -0.23
CA TYR A 180 3.87 13.55 -1.07
C TYR A 180 3.92 14.21 -2.45
N THR A 181 4.41 15.44 -2.54
CA THR A 181 4.62 16.12 -3.82
C THR A 181 5.62 15.37 -4.70
N ALA A 182 6.71 14.86 -4.11
CA ALA A 182 7.68 14.03 -4.83
C ALA A 182 7.06 12.72 -5.32
N PHE A 183 6.26 12.03 -4.50
CA PHE A 183 5.54 10.81 -4.91
C PHE A 183 4.61 11.05 -6.10
N ALA A 184 3.87 12.16 -6.06
CA ALA A 184 2.97 12.53 -7.15
C ALA A 184 3.75 12.78 -8.46
N LYS A 185 4.91 13.45 -8.39
CA LYS A 185 5.80 13.67 -9.54
C LYS A 185 6.40 12.37 -10.09
N ALA A 186 6.75 11.43 -9.21
CA ALA A 186 7.22 10.10 -9.59
C ALA A 186 6.12 9.23 -10.22
N GLY A 187 4.84 9.57 -10.01
CA GLY A 187 3.70 8.84 -10.55
C GLY A 187 3.15 7.76 -9.61
N VAL A 188 3.40 7.88 -8.31
CA VAL A 188 2.76 7.07 -7.27
C VAL A 188 1.32 7.54 -7.10
N ALA A 189 0.38 6.71 -7.55
CA ALA A 189 -1.04 6.98 -7.42
C ALA A 189 -1.55 6.47 -6.07
N ASN A 190 -2.05 7.36 -5.22
CA ASN A 190 -2.66 7.05 -3.92
C ASN A 190 -1.69 6.55 -2.84
N PRO A 191 -0.67 7.35 -2.45
CA PRO A 191 0.08 7.05 -1.25
C PRO A 191 -0.86 7.02 -0.03
N MET A 192 -0.59 6.11 0.90
CA MET A 192 -1.34 5.95 2.13
C MET A 192 -1.16 7.18 3.02
N PRO A 193 -2.21 7.62 3.75
CA PRO A 193 -2.12 8.69 4.75
C PRO A 193 -1.43 8.18 6.03
N TYR A 194 -0.27 7.53 5.87
CA TYR A 194 0.57 7.01 6.93
C TYR A 194 1.92 7.71 6.89
N PHE A 195 2.45 7.99 8.07
CA PHE A 195 3.76 8.59 8.24
C PHE A 195 4.59 7.72 9.18
N ARG A 196 5.85 7.49 8.87
CA ARG A 196 6.81 6.90 9.81
C ARG A 196 7.91 7.91 10.07
N PHE A 197 8.20 8.15 11.34
CA PHE A 197 9.27 9.07 11.71
C PHE A 197 10.64 8.45 11.39
N PRO A 198 11.56 9.17 10.71
CA PRO A 198 12.93 8.70 10.52
C PRO A 198 13.60 8.32 11.84
N GLY A 199 14.25 7.15 11.87
CA GLY A 199 14.83 6.56 13.08
C GLY A 199 13.80 6.15 14.15
N GLY A 200 12.50 6.29 13.89
CA GLY A 200 11.44 6.04 14.86
C GLY A 200 11.36 7.07 16.00
N CYS A 201 12.13 8.17 15.93
CA CYS A 201 12.15 9.17 16.98
C CYS A 201 11.07 10.22 16.76
N TYR A 202 10.21 10.39 17.76
CA TYR A 202 9.20 11.44 17.80
C TYR A 202 8.94 11.84 19.24
N ASP A 203 8.44 13.07 19.41
CA ASP A 203 8.00 13.59 20.70
C ASP A 203 6.58 14.16 20.57
N ARG A 204 6.11 14.80 21.64
CA ARG A 204 4.78 15.42 21.65
C ARG A 204 4.69 16.55 20.60
N ALA A 205 5.73 17.38 20.46
CA ALA A 205 5.71 18.51 19.54
C ALA A 205 5.59 18.03 18.08
N ALA A 206 6.35 17.00 17.71
CA ALA A 206 6.25 16.37 16.39
C ALA A 206 4.84 15.82 16.10
N LEU A 207 4.19 15.19 17.09
CA LEU A 207 2.82 14.69 16.95
C LEU A 207 1.79 15.82 16.86
N GLU A 208 2.01 16.96 17.52
CA GLU A 208 1.18 18.16 17.43
C GLU A 208 1.28 18.80 16.04
N GLU A 209 2.49 18.98 15.53
CA GLU A 209 2.73 19.61 14.22
C GLU A 209 2.09 18.85 13.06
N LEU A 210 2.11 17.51 13.14
CA LEU A 210 1.53 16.65 12.12
C LEU A 210 0.02 16.42 12.26
N ALA A 211 -0.61 16.80 13.37
CA ALA A 211 -2.01 16.45 13.66
C ALA A 211 -2.98 16.91 12.57
N ALA A 212 -2.79 18.14 12.07
CA ALA A 212 -3.66 18.74 11.05
C ALA A 212 -3.53 18.08 9.66
N THR A 213 -2.48 17.28 9.43
CA THR A 213 -2.30 16.55 8.16
C THR A 213 -3.22 15.32 8.07
N GLY A 214 -3.76 14.85 9.20
CA GLY A 214 -4.65 13.69 9.26
C GLY A 214 -3.97 12.35 9.00
N VAL A 215 -2.63 12.30 9.02
CA VAL A 215 -1.90 11.04 8.90
C VAL A 215 -2.02 10.20 10.17
N THR A 216 -1.84 8.88 10.04
CA THR A 216 -1.54 8.00 11.16
C THR A 216 -0.04 7.77 11.21
N ALA A 217 0.60 8.05 12.34
CA ALA A 217 1.99 7.65 12.55
C ALA A 217 2.05 6.12 12.70
N VAL A 218 2.92 5.45 11.96
CA VAL A 218 3.07 3.98 11.98
C VAL A 218 4.47 3.61 12.37
N GLN A 219 4.58 2.99 13.54
CA GLN A 219 5.82 2.44 14.08
C GLN A 219 5.85 0.93 13.86
N TRP A 220 6.40 0.18 14.82
CA TRP A 220 6.59 -1.25 14.77
C TRP A 220 6.70 -1.81 16.18
N ASP A 221 6.39 -3.09 16.33
CA ASP A 221 6.68 -3.86 17.55
C ASP A 221 7.85 -4.84 17.36
N VAL A 222 8.30 -5.06 16.12
CA VAL A 222 9.43 -5.95 15.81
C VAL A 222 10.48 -5.21 14.98
N VAL A 223 11.63 -4.96 15.58
CA VAL A 223 12.83 -4.46 14.89
C VAL A 223 13.58 -5.64 14.29
N SER A 224 13.76 -5.68 12.97
CA SER A 224 14.52 -6.78 12.33
C SER A 224 16.01 -6.74 12.65
N GLY A 225 16.59 -5.53 12.76
CA GLY A 225 18.02 -5.34 12.91
C GLY A 225 18.79 -5.51 11.59
N ASP A 226 18.13 -5.36 10.44
CA ASP A 226 18.74 -5.51 9.12
C ASP A 226 19.63 -4.33 8.69
N ALA A 227 19.38 -3.13 9.25
CA ALA A 227 20.21 -1.97 9.03
C ALA A 227 21.67 -2.25 9.42
N PHE A 228 22.55 -2.05 8.44
CA PHE A 228 24.00 -2.29 8.45
C PHE A 228 24.42 -3.73 8.76
N ALA A 229 23.47 -4.67 8.80
CA ALA A 229 23.76 -6.06 9.11
C ALA A 229 24.42 -6.78 7.93
N THR A 230 25.37 -7.66 8.25
CA THR A 230 26.05 -8.54 7.29
C THR A 230 25.71 -10.02 7.52
N ASP A 231 25.11 -10.38 8.67
CA ASP A 231 24.64 -11.72 8.99
C ASP A 231 23.12 -11.84 8.81
N ALA A 232 22.70 -12.31 7.64
CA ALA A 232 21.29 -12.56 7.34
C ALA A 232 20.63 -13.58 8.30
N GLY A 233 21.41 -14.54 8.82
CA GLY A 233 20.91 -15.56 9.74
C GLY A 233 20.57 -14.99 11.10
N ALA A 234 21.38 -14.07 11.63
CA ALA A 234 21.07 -13.34 12.86
C ALA A 234 19.79 -12.52 12.75
N VAL A 235 19.67 -11.71 11.69
CA VAL A 235 18.47 -10.91 11.41
C VAL A 235 17.23 -11.81 11.26
N THR A 236 17.37 -12.94 10.55
CA THR A 236 16.27 -13.92 10.40
C THR A 236 15.79 -14.45 11.75
N ARG A 237 16.69 -14.85 12.65
CA ARG A 237 16.31 -15.33 14.00
C ARG A 237 15.62 -14.23 14.79
N GLN A 238 16.17 -13.02 14.79
CA GLN A 238 15.59 -11.87 15.49
C GLN A 238 14.15 -11.59 15.06
N VAL A 239 13.88 -11.60 13.75
CA VAL A 239 12.51 -11.43 13.23
C VAL A 239 11.60 -12.57 13.67
N LEU A 240 12.05 -13.82 13.50
CA LEU A 240 11.24 -15.00 13.82
C LEU A 240 10.93 -15.13 15.31
N ASP A 241 11.82 -14.67 16.19
CA ASP A 241 11.65 -14.71 17.64
C ASP A 241 10.77 -13.54 18.13
N GLY A 242 10.79 -12.41 17.43
CA GLY A 242 9.98 -11.23 17.77
C GLY A 242 8.52 -11.30 17.30
N VAL A 243 8.25 -11.93 16.15
CA VAL A 243 6.93 -11.89 15.53
C VAL A 243 5.84 -12.58 16.36
N ARG A 244 4.76 -11.84 16.58
CA ARG A 244 3.50 -12.28 17.20
C ARG A 244 2.33 -11.95 16.27
N PRO A 245 1.12 -12.51 16.48
CA PRO A 245 -0.04 -12.09 15.71
C PRO A 245 -0.28 -10.58 15.82
N GLY A 246 -0.57 -9.95 14.69
CA GLY A 246 -0.74 -8.50 14.57
C GLY A 246 0.57 -7.70 14.46
N SER A 247 1.75 -8.33 14.50
CA SER A 247 3.02 -7.59 14.46
C SER A 247 3.20 -6.79 13.16
N VAL A 248 3.82 -5.62 13.31
CA VAL A 248 4.39 -4.80 12.26
C VAL A 248 5.91 -4.92 12.39
N VAL A 249 6.56 -5.48 11.37
CA VAL A 249 8.00 -5.68 11.33
C VAL A 249 8.64 -4.57 10.53
N VAL A 250 9.61 -3.86 11.11
CA VAL A 250 10.43 -2.87 10.39
C VAL A 250 11.68 -3.54 9.79
N MET A 251 11.87 -3.32 8.50
CA MET A 251 13.02 -3.68 7.68
C MET A 251 13.32 -2.50 6.75
N HIS A 252 14.38 -2.58 5.96
CA HIS A 252 14.79 -1.52 5.03
C HIS A 252 14.93 -2.08 3.61
N CYS A 253 14.60 -1.26 2.61
CA CYS A 253 14.86 -1.58 1.20
C CYS A 253 16.02 -0.75 0.62
N THR A 254 16.78 -0.08 1.48
CA THR A 254 17.99 0.66 1.15
C THR A 254 19.18 -0.29 0.99
N ARG A 255 19.48 -0.79 -0.22
CA ARG A 255 20.46 -1.89 -0.41
C ARG A 255 21.85 -1.62 0.15
N SER A 256 22.37 -0.41 0.01
CA SER A 256 23.69 -0.05 0.54
C SER A 256 23.74 -0.07 2.07
N ALA A 257 22.62 0.24 2.73
CA ALA A 257 22.51 0.27 4.18
C ALA A 257 22.00 -1.06 4.75
N ALA A 258 21.20 -1.85 4.03
CA ALA A 258 20.61 -3.10 4.49
C ALA A 258 20.81 -4.21 3.45
N PRO A 259 22.06 -4.68 3.26
CA PRO A 259 22.41 -5.55 2.13
C PRO A 259 21.84 -6.97 2.25
N VAL A 260 21.45 -7.39 3.47
CA VAL A 260 20.98 -8.76 3.74
C VAL A 260 19.46 -8.93 3.70
N THR A 261 18.68 -7.84 3.57
CA THR A 261 17.23 -7.87 3.76
C THR A 261 16.51 -8.81 2.79
N GLU A 262 16.96 -8.92 1.54
CA GLU A 262 16.38 -9.90 0.60
C GLU A 262 16.53 -11.34 1.13
N GLN A 263 17.72 -11.72 1.60
CA GLN A 263 18.00 -13.06 2.10
C GLN A 263 17.14 -13.37 3.34
N VAL A 264 16.97 -12.37 4.22
CA VAL A 264 16.10 -12.45 5.39
C VAL A 264 14.66 -12.70 4.96
N VAL A 265 14.14 -11.95 3.98
CA VAL A 265 12.78 -12.16 3.46
C VAL A 265 12.61 -13.55 2.85
N GLN A 266 13.61 -14.06 2.12
CA GLN A 266 13.58 -15.41 1.55
C GLN A 266 13.48 -16.50 2.62
N ALA A 267 14.03 -16.28 3.82
CA ALA A 267 13.98 -17.24 4.94
C ALA A 267 12.75 -17.05 5.85
N VAL A 268 12.44 -15.81 6.22
CA VAL A 268 11.36 -15.47 7.17
C VAL A 268 9.99 -15.80 6.58
N VAL A 269 9.75 -15.51 5.30
CA VAL A 269 8.42 -15.65 4.70
C VAL A 269 7.90 -17.09 4.69
N PRO A 270 8.66 -18.09 4.19
CA PRO A 270 8.23 -19.48 4.27
C PRO A 270 8.03 -19.95 5.71
N GLU A 271 8.90 -19.53 6.63
CA GLU A 271 8.84 -19.96 8.02
C GLU A 271 7.63 -19.41 8.76
N LEU A 272 7.32 -18.12 8.61
CA LEU A 272 6.12 -17.54 9.20
C LEU A 272 4.84 -18.17 8.62
N ARG A 273 4.80 -18.47 7.31
CA ARG A 273 3.69 -19.24 6.72
C ARG A 273 3.55 -20.62 7.36
N ARG A 274 4.67 -21.34 7.58
CA ARG A 274 4.67 -22.64 8.28
C ARG A 274 4.13 -22.53 9.71
N ARG A 275 4.37 -21.40 10.38
CA ARG A 275 3.81 -21.07 11.71
C ARG A 275 2.35 -20.59 11.69
N GLY A 276 1.72 -20.56 10.52
CA GLY A 276 0.31 -20.19 10.32
C GLY A 276 0.07 -18.70 10.13
N TYR A 277 1.11 -17.90 9.87
CA TYR A 277 0.95 -16.47 9.62
C TYR A 277 0.49 -16.17 8.19
N ARG A 278 -0.33 -15.13 8.08
CA ARG A 278 -0.69 -14.48 6.81
C ARG A 278 -0.06 -13.10 6.76
N PHE A 279 0.61 -12.83 5.65
CA PHE A 279 1.13 -11.51 5.34
C PHE A 279 0.01 -10.57 4.89
N VAL A 280 0.00 -9.37 5.42
CA VAL A 280 -0.97 -8.31 5.13
C VAL A 280 -0.25 -6.96 5.03
N LYS A 281 -0.95 -5.94 4.54
CA LYS A 281 -0.44 -4.57 4.54
C LYS A 281 -0.75 -3.89 5.87
N VAL A 282 -0.11 -2.75 6.15
CA VAL A 282 -0.40 -1.98 7.37
C VAL A 282 -1.88 -1.58 7.42
N SER A 283 -2.48 -1.21 6.28
CA SER A 283 -3.89 -0.81 6.24
C SER A 283 -4.86 -1.89 6.71
N ASP A 284 -4.56 -3.17 6.43
CA ASP A 284 -5.35 -4.30 6.89
C ASP A 284 -5.31 -4.41 8.43
N LEU A 285 -4.15 -4.18 9.03
CA LEU A 285 -3.99 -4.21 10.49
C LEU A 285 -4.67 -3.00 11.16
N VAL A 286 -4.54 -1.81 10.58
CA VAL A 286 -5.22 -0.59 11.06
C VAL A 286 -6.74 -0.76 10.96
N GLY A 287 -7.25 -1.28 9.84
CA GLY A 287 -8.66 -1.58 9.65
C GLY A 287 -9.19 -2.59 10.68
N ALA A 288 -8.42 -3.65 10.95
CA ALA A 288 -8.77 -4.65 11.96
C ALA A 288 -8.78 -4.09 13.39
N ALA A 289 -7.94 -3.10 13.70
CA ALA A 289 -7.93 -2.41 14.99
C ALA A 289 -9.15 -1.46 15.15
N ASN A 290 -9.57 -0.80 14.07
CA ASN A 290 -10.75 0.07 14.08
C ASN A 290 -12.06 -0.70 14.27
N GLY A 291 -12.21 -1.86 13.63
CA GLY A 291 -13.45 -2.66 13.70
C GLY A 291 -13.72 -3.35 15.05
N ARG A 292 -12.86 -3.16 16.06
CA ARG A 292 -13.00 -3.72 17.41
C ARG A 292 -13.26 -2.68 18.50
N ARG A 293 -13.37 -1.40 18.14
CA ARG A 293 -13.75 -0.33 19.08
C ARG A 293 -15.25 -0.18 19.15
#